data_AF-L8HBE9-F1
#
_entry.id   AF-L8HBE9-F1
#
_cell.length_a   1.000
_cell.length_b   1.000
_cell.length_c   1.000
_cell.angle_alpha   90.00
_cell.angle_beta   90.00
_cell.angle_gamma   90.00
#
_symmetry.space_group_name_H-M   'P 1'
#
loop_
_entity.id
_entity.type
_entity.pdbx_description
1 polymer ?
#
loop_
_entity_poly.entity_id
_entity_poly.type
_entity_poly.pdbx_seq_one_letter_code
_entity_poly.pdbx_strand_id
1 'polypeptide(L)'
;MQRHSTVGVFAAVVVLVALVGAEVPYEDELRFLREKVHETWPHMPHDKAEEFALVLFKLAQDESFINLPPANKDGQNETAVEFPCEVYGPSDPVPTSAKRLRPADIKVLGALGDSLTAGFGALAGTIFTLFNDFRGVSYAIGGDGPVDKVLTLGTILRKYNPDIKGLSTGKGDINSAGAHLNLAVTGAIIQDIPSQVNNFIKRVKGTPGIDYDNDWKAHGGYFEELKRVAGLDKYKAREDFAVVVQPFLEDTQIPTGSDGKPDTSYLAPDCFHFSEKAHQAAAVGLWNNIIEQDKQTVWVPGEPIECPANGDVLPT
;
A
#
# COMPACT_ATOMS: atom_id res chain seq x y z
N MET A 1 72.12 1.73 7.03
CA MET A 1 72.47 3.16 7.03
C MET A 1 72.08 3.77 5.69
N GLN A 2 71.23 4.81 5.75
CA GLN A 2 71.07 5.97 4.83
C GLN A 2 71.26 5.79 3.32
N ARG A 3 70.19 5.95 2.52
CA ARG A 3 69.72 7.21 1.87
C ARG A 3 70.77 7.85 0.94
N HIS A 4 70.45 8.00 -0.34
CA HIS A 4 70.23 9.32 -0.96
C HIS A 4 69.55 9.20 -2.34
N SER A 5 68.59 10.11 -2.53
CA SER A 5 67.76 10.34 -3.70
C SER A 5 68.51 11.08 -4.81
N THR A 6 68.02 11.00 -6.05
CA THR A 6 68.06 12.17 -6.94
C THR A 6 66.81 12.22 -7.81
N VAL A 7 66.31 13.44 -7.88
CA VAL A 7 65.08 13.95 -8.47
C VAL A 7 65.22 14.02 -10.00
N GLY A 8 64.15 13.67 -10.72
CA GLY A 8 63.93 14.04 -12.11
C GLY A 8 62.44 14.25 -12.33
N VAL A 9 62.06 15.48 -12.61
CA VAL A 9 60.70 16.00 -12.56
C VAL A 9 60.25 16.44 -13.97
N PHE A 10 59.00 16.09 -14.29
CA PHE A 10 58.08 16.54 -15.34
C PHE A 10 58.47 16.44 -16.82
N ALA A 11 57.75 15.59 -17.56
CA ALA A 11 56.59 16.04 -18.35
C ALA A 11 55.87 14.82 -18.96
N ALA A 12 54.78 14.36 -18.34
CA ALA A 12 53.83 13.48 -19.00
C ALA A 12 52.57 14.31 -19.29
N VAL A 13 52.34 14.53 -20.58
CA VAL A 13 51.12 15.15 -21.09
C VAL A 13 49.94 14.28 -20.68
N VAL A 14 49.15 14.76 -19.72
CA VAL A 14 47.86 14.18 -19.37
C VAL A 14 46.88 14.57 -20.48
N VAL A 15 46.63 13.66 -21.41
CA VAL A 15 45.43 13.74 -22.25
C VAL A 15 44.26 13.32 -21.38
N LEU A 16 43.65 14.31 -20.73
CA LEU A 16 42.31 14.20 -20.15
C LEU A 16 41.32 14.09 -21.31
N VAL A 17 41.02 12.86 -21.75
CA VAL A 17 39.74 12.62 -22.42
C VAL A 17 38.70 12.63 -21.31
N ALA A 18 37.96 13.73 -21.24
CA ALA A 18 36.79 13.85 -20.39
C ALA A 18 35.86 12.66 -20.67
N LEU A 19 35.67 11.81 -19.67
CA LEU A 19 34.45 11.02 -19.54
C LEU A 19 33.33 12.03 -19.34
N VAL A 20 32.75 12.50 -20.45
CA VAL A 20 31.42 13.07 -20.42
C VAL A 20 30.52 11.90 -20.02
N GLY A 21 30.16 11.86 -18.74
CA GLY A 21 29.00 11.10 -18.31
C GLY A 21 27.86 11.54 -19.21
N ALA A 22 27.27 10.60 -19.95
CA ALA A 22 26.06 10.88 -20.67
C ALA A 22 25.00 11.22 -19.61
N GLU A 23 24.75 12.52 -19.42
CA GLU A 23 23.48 12.99 -18.86
C GLU A 23 22.40 12.33 -19.73
N VAL A 24 21.63 11.42 -19.14
CA VAL A 24 20.42 10.92 -19.78
C VAL A 24 19.57 12.16 -20.04
N PRO A 25 19.25 12.52 -21.30
CA PRO A 25 18.53 13.75 -21.56
C PRO A 25 17.16 13.71 -20.87
N TYR A 26 16.78 14.82 -20.27
CA TYR A 26 15.45 15.11 -19.69
C TYR A 26 14.27 14.51 -20.51
N GLU A 27 14.42 14.47 -21.83
CA GLU A 27 13.43 13.91 -22.76
C GLU A 27 13.23 12.39 -22.66
N ASP A 28 14.27 11.62 -22.34
CA ASP A 28 14.19 10.16 -22.19
C ASP A 28 13.45 9.78 -20.89
N GLU A 29 13.69 10.53 -19.81
CA GLU A 29 12.99 10.38 -18.53
C GLU A 29 11.51 10.75 -18.65
N LEU A 30 11.20 11.88 -19.28
CA LEU A 30 9.81 12.28 -19.52
C LEU A 30 9.11 11.31 -20.48
N ARG A 31 9.81 10.80 -21.51
CA ARG A 31 9.26 9.77 -22.40
C ARG A 31 8.92 8.48 -21.63
N PHE A 32 9.81 8.02 -20.76
CA PHE A 32 9.55 6.88 -19.89
C PHE A 32 8.28 7.08 -19.04
N LEU A 33 8.13 8.26 -18.43
CA LEU A 33 6.95 8.55 -17.61
C LEU A 33 5.66 8.60 -18.42
N ARG A 34 5.68 9.20 -19.62
CA ARG A 34 4.54 9.19 -20.54
C ARG A 34 4.12 7.77 -20.91
N GLU A 35 5.08 6.93 -21.30
CA GLU A 35 4.83 5.52 -21.63
C GLU A 35 4.20 4.79 -20.44
N LYS A 36 4.77 4.95 -19.25
CA LYS A 36 4.28 4.27 -18.04
C LYS A 36 2.91 4.74 -17.58
N VAL A 37 2.61 6.04 -17.68
CA VAL A 37 1.26 6.57 -17.38
C VAL A 37 0.22 5.96 -18.33
N HIS A 38 0.52 5.89 -19.63
CA HIS A 38 -0.39 5.29 -20.61
C HIS A 38 -0.58 3.79 -20.41
N GLU A 39 0.48 3.05 -20.08
CA GLU A 39 0.39 1.62 -19.77
C GLU A 39 -0.45 1.37 -18.52
N THR A 40 -0.27 2.18 -17.48
CA THR A 40 -0.91 1.98 -16.17
C THR A 40 -2.37 2.45 -16.16
N TRP A 41 -2.67 3.55 -16.84
CA TRP A 41 -4.02 4.11 -16.95
C TRP A 41 -4.44 4.26 -18.42
N PRO A 42 -4.72 3.14 -19.12
CA PRO A 42 -5.01 3.16 -20.55
C PRO A 42 -6.30 3.89 -20.93
N HIS A 43 -7.17 4.15 -19.96
CA HIS A 43 -8.42 4.89 -20.14
C HIS A 43 -8.30 6.39 -19.84
N MET A 44 -7.14 6.85 -19.35
CA MET A 44 -6.90 8.27 -19.11
C MET A 44 -6.86 9.02 -20.44
N PRO A 45 -7.61 10.13 -20.60
CA PRO A 45 -7.52 10.98 -21.79
C PRO A 45 -6.08 11.42 -22.05
N HIS A 46 -5.67 11.48 -23.32
CA HIS A 46 -4.27 11.74 -23.68
C HIS A 46 -3.73 13.06 -23.13
N ASP A 47 -4.52 14.13 -23.14
CA ASP A 47 -4.16 15.41 -22.55
C ASP A 47 -3.92 15.31 -21.03
N LYS A 48 -4.73 14.50 -20.34
CA LYS A 48 -4.58 14.24 -18.89
C LYS A 48 -3.41 13.32 -18.58
N ALA A 49 -3.14 12.32 -19.42
CA ALA A 49 -1.96 11.48 -19.29
C ALA A 49 -0.67 12.30 -19.44
N GLU A 50 -0.64 13.23 -20.40
CA GLU A 50 0.48 14.14 -20.62
C GLU A 50 0.69 15.09 -19.43
N GLU A 51 -0.38 15.73 -18.95
CA GLU A 51 -0.34 16.57 -17.74
C GLU A 51 0.20 15.77 -16.53
N PHE A 52 -0.26 14.54 -16.34
CA PHE A 52 0.16 13.72 -15.21
C PHE A 52 1.62 13.27 -15.31
N ALA A 53 2.09 12.88 -16.50
CA ALA A 53 3.50 12.55 -16.72
C ALA A 53 4.41 13.74 -16.42
N LEU A 54 4.01 14.96 -16.79
CA LEU A 54 4.76 16.18 -16.48
C LEU A 54 4.80 16.48 -14.97
N VAL A 55 3.71 16.20 -14.23
CA VAL A 55 3.70 16.32 -12.76
C VAL A 55 4.68 15.34 -12.13
N LEU A 56 4.62 14.06 -12.52
CA LEU A 56 5.55 13.04 -12.03
C LEU A 56 7.01 13.40 -12.35
N PHE A 57 7.24 13.95 -13.54
CA PHE A 57 8.57 14.38 -13.95
C PHE A 57 9.10 15.54 -13.11
N LYS A 58 8.24 16.52 -12.80
CA LYS A 58 8.59 17.62 -11.90
C LYS A 58 8.87 17.11 -10.47
N LEU A 59 8.10 16.15 -9.98
CA LEU A 59 8.36 15.50 -8.70
C LEU A 59 9.70 14.75 -8.71
N ALA A 60 10.04 14.09 -9.81
CA ALA A 60 11.32 13.38 -9.96
C ALA A 60 12.54 14.32 -9.92
N GLN A 61 12.37 15.58 -10.32
CA GLN A 61 13.43 16.60 -10.32
C GLN A 61 13.60 17.30 -8.98
N ASP A 62 12.56 17.29 -8.16
CA ASP A 62 12.61 17.87 -6.84
C ASP A 62 13.37 16.90 -5.92
N GLU A 63 14.65 17.19 -5.69
CA GLU A 63 15.55 16.37 -4.85
C GLU A 63 15.03 16.17 -3.42
N SER A 64 14.05 16.96 -2.98
CA SER A 64 13.40 16.75 -1.68
C SER A 64 12.70 15.38 -1.55
N PHE A 65 12.32 14.75 -2.65
CA PHE A 65 11.68 13.42 -2.66
C PHE A 65 12.64 12.26 -2.96
N ILE A 66 13.85 12.56 -3.46
CA ILE A 66 14.88 11.55 -3.80
C ILE A 66 15.59 11.03 -2.53
N ASN A 67 15.50 11.77 -1.42
CA ASN A 67 16.01 11.36 -0.11
C ASN A 67 14.94 10.75 0.80
N LEU A 68 13.97 10.01 0.25
CA LEU A 68 13.35 8.97 1.07
C LEU A 68 14.49 8.02 1.47
N PRO A 69 14.72 7.76 2.77
CA PRO A 69 15.76 6.82 3.17
C PRO A 69 15.53 5.53 2.37
N PRO A 70 16.58 4.97 1.73
CA PRO A 70 16.42 3.75 0.96
C PRO A 70 15.70 2.73 1.84
N ALA A 71 14.66 2.08 1.31
CA ALA A 71 13.99 0.97 1.99
C ALA A 71 15.07 0.10 2.64
N ASN A 72 15.04 0.08 3.97
CA ASN A 72 16.16 -0.12 4.88
C ASN A 72 17.18 -1.13 4.33
N LYS A 73 18.26 -0.67 3.66
CA LYS A 73 19.32 -1.57 3.16
C LYS A 73 20.25 -2.05 4.26
N ASP A 74 20.26 -1.36 5.39
CA ASP A 74 21.00 -1.72 6.58
C ASP A 74 20.00 -1.81 7.72
N GLY A 75 19.78 -3.01 8.27
CA GLY A 75 18.82 -3.29 9.35
C GLY A 75 19.07 -2.56 10.66
N GLN A 76 19.02 -1.23 10.65
CA GLN A 76 18.89 -0.40 11.85
C GLN A 76 17.39 -0.15 12.06
N ASN A 77 16.89 -0.82 13.09
CA ASN A 77 15.52 -0.81 13.58
C ASN A 77 15.01 0.61 13.88
N GLU A 78 14.21 1.17 12.99
CA GLU A 78 12.97 1.81 13.43
C GLU A 78 12.00 0.66 13.75
N THR A 79 12.18 0.12 14.96
CA THR A 79 11.43 -0.95 15.64
C THR A 79 11.13 -2.20 14.81
N ALA A 80 12.01 -3.21 14.88
CA ALA A 80 11.57 -4.59 14.64
C ALA A 80 10.38 -4.87 15.56
N VAL A 81 9.19 -5.01 14.99
CA VAL A 81 7.99 -5.33 15.74
C VAL A 81 8.04 -6.82 16.05
N GLU A 82 8.47 -7.17 17.26
CA GLU A 82 8.38 -8.56 17.73
C GLU A 82 6.90 -8.93 17.83
N PHE A 83 6.51 -10.04 17.22
CA PHE A 83 5.13 -10.52 17.27
C PHE A 83 4.79 -10.96 18.70
N PRO A 84 3.92 -10.24 19.43
CA PRO A 84 3.81 -10.40 20.88
C PRO A 84 2.82 -11.49 21.30
N CYS A 85 2.08 -12.06 20.36
CA CYS A 85 0.94 -12.91 20.66
C CYS A 85 1.30 -14.38 20.87
N GLU A 86 0.60 -15.03 21.78
CA GLU A 86 0.61 -16.49 21.90
C GLU A 86 0.03 -17.11 20.62
N VAL A 87 0.78 -18.04 20.04
CA VAL A 87 0.37 -18.79 18.86
C VAL A 87 -0.30 -20.10 19.29
N TYR A 88 -1.49 -20.35 18.77
CA TYR A 88 -2.28 -21.56 18.99
C TYR A 88 -2.62 -22.25 17.67
N GLY A 89 -2.94 -23.55 17.75
CA GLY A 89 -3.32 -24.36 16.60
C GLY A 89 -4.77 -24.13 16.12
N PRO A 90 -5.10 -24.64 14.92
CA PRO A 90 -6.45 -24.59 14.38
C PRO A 90 -7.45 -25.34 15.27
N SER A 91 -8.72 -25.06 15.07
CA SER A 91 -9.83 -25.69 15.79
C SER A 91 -9.95 -27.15 15.46
N ASP A 92 -10.22 -27.96 16.48
CA ASP A 92 -10.59 -29.36 16.34
C ASP A 92 -11.91 -29.62 17.09
N PRO A 93 -13.02 -29.86 16.37
CA PRO A 93 -13.15 -29.98 14.92
C PRO A 93 -13.07 -28.62 14.19
N VAL A 94 -12.75 -28.66 12.89
CA VAL A 94 -12.77 -27.48 12.00
C VAL A 94 -14.16 -26.82 12.04
N PRO A 95 -14.25 -25.50 12.21
CA PRO A 95 -15.54 -24.81 12.28
C PRO A 95 -16.30 -24.93 10.97
N THR A 96 -17.57 -25.25 11.09
CA THR A 96 -18.54 -25.23 9.98
C THR A 96 -19.27 -23.90 9.84
N SER A 97 -19.04 -22.97 10.78
CA SER A 97 -19.64 -21.65 10.79
C SER A 97 -18.55 -20.57 10.84
N ALA A 98 -18.68 -19.55 9.99
CA ALA A 98 -17.87 -18.35 9.95
C ALA A 98 -17.84 -17.61 11.30
N LYS A 99 -18.94 -17.71 12.08
CA LYS A 99 -19.09 -17.13 13.42
C LYS A 99 -18.28 -17.82 14.51
N ARG A 100 -17.60 -18.92 14.16
CA ARG A 100 -16.71 -19.68 15.04
C ARG A 100 -15.28 -19.75 14.52
N LEU A 101 -14.94 -18.94 13.51
CA LEU A 101 -13.60 -18.91 12.95
C LEU A 101 -12.64 -18.28 13.94
N ARG A 102 -11.49 -18.92 14.13
CA ARG A 102 -10.33 -18.36 14.83
C ARG A 102 -9.24 -18.03 13.80
N PRO A 103 -8.26 -17.16 14.12
CA PRO A 103 -7.16 -16.84 13.20
C PRO A 103 -6.46 -18.07 12.60
N ALA A 104 -6.18 -19.09 13.41
CA ALA A 104 -5.52 -20.32 12.97
C ALA A 104 -6.37 -21.20 12.02
N ASP A 105 -7.69 -20.98 11.96
CA ASP A 105 -8.59 -21.70 11.05
C ASP A 105 -8.52 -21.17 9.61
N ILE A 106 -7.98 -19.97 9.39
CA ILE A 106 -7.84 -19.37 8.07
C ILE A 106 -6.75 -20.10 7.31
N LYS A 107 -7.13 -20.82 6.25
CA LYS A 107 -6.22 -21.59 5.39
C LYS A 107 -5.85 -20.89 4.09
N VAL A 108 -6.70 -19.98 3.63
CA VAL A 108 -6.53 -19.28 2.36
C VAL A 108 -6.84 -17.81 2.59
N LEU A 109 -5.95 -16.95 2.11
CA LEU A 109 -6.11 -15.50 2.12
C LEU A 109 -5.95 -14.98 0.69
N GLY A 110 -6.82 -14.07 0.29
CA GLY A 110 -6.79 -13.42 -1.01
C GLY A 110 -7.24 -11.97 -0.90
N ALA A 111 -6.88 -11.16 -1.89
CA ALA A 111 -7.22 -9.75 -1.94
C ALA A 111 -7.68 -9.33 -3.33
N LEU A 112 -8.67 -8.45 -3.34
CA LEU A 112 -9.16 -7.72 -4.50
C LEU A 112 -9.01 -6.23 -4.18
N GLY A 113 -8.62 -5.42 -5.16
CA GLY A 113 -8.48 -3.99 -4.95
C GLY A 113 -7.79 -3.28 -6.11
N ASP A 114 -7.27 -2.10 -5.82
CA ASP A 114 -6.58 -1.22 -6.75
C ASP A 114 -5.07 -1.17 -6.46
N SER A 115 -4.42 -0.07 -6.84
CA SER A 115 -2.99 0.16 -6.64
C SER A 115 -2.56 0.11 -5.17
N LEU A 116 -3.43 0.50 -4.24
CA LEU A 116 -3.13 0.44 -2.81
C LEU A 116 -3.03 -1.02 -2.35
N THR A 117 -3.98 -1.86 -2.76
CA THR A 117 -3.96 -3.30 -2.40
C THR A 117 -2.86 -4.07 -3.15
N ALA A 118 -2.48 -3.61 -4.34
CA ALA A 118 -1.37 -4.19 -5.10
C ALA A 118 0.02 -3.84 -4.51
N GLY A 119 0.11 -2.84 -3.63
CA GLY A 119 1.39 -2.36 -3.11
C GLY A 119 2.17 -1.53 -4.12
N PHE A 120 1.48 -0.77 -4.98
CA PHE A 120 2.09 0.08 -5.99
C PHE A 120 3.03 1.11 -5.35
N GLY A 121 4.31 1.08 -5.74
CA GLY A 121 5.30 2.02 -5.25
C GLY A 121 5.74 1.83 -3.79
N ALA A 122 5.29 0.78 -3.08
CA ALA A 122 5.55 0.62 -1.65
C ALA A 122 7.05 0.65 -1.26
N LEU A 123 7.92 0.07 -2.09
CA LEU A 123 9.38 0.09 -1.90
C LEU A 123 10.10 1.01 -2.91
N ALA A 124 9.36 1.89 -3.59
CA ALA A 124 9.95 2.80 -4.56
C ALA A 124 10.77 3.88 -3.84
N GLY A 125 12.05 4.00 -4.20
CA GLY A 125 12.91 5.10 -3.74
C GLY A 125 12.87 6.32 -4.65
N THR A 126 12.35 6.16 -5.88
CA THR A 126 12.25 7.24 -6.87
C THR A 126 10.97 7.11 -7.71
N ILE A 127 10.53 8.21 -8.33
CA ILE A 127 9.42 8.22 -9.28
C ILE A 127 9.61 7.20 -10.42
N PHE A 128 10.85 6.96 -10.86
CA PHE A 128 11.11 5.98 -11.93
C PHE A 128 10.89 4.52 -11.48
N THR A 129 10.96 4.26 -10.18
CA THR A 129 10.65 2.93 -9.60
C THR A 129 9.21 2.80 -9.12
N LEU A 130 8.40 3.87 -9.22
CA LEU A 130 7.02 3.92 -8.76
C LEU A 130 6.12 2.85 -9.40
N PHE A 131 6.30 2.62 -10.70
CA PHE A 131 5.45 1.75 -11.52
C PHE A 131 5.66 0.24 -11.29
N ASN A 132 6.00 -0.15 -10.06
CA ASN A 132 6.11 -1.53 -9.62
C ASN A 132 5.09 -1.79 -8.52
N ASP A 133 4.29 -2.85 -8.69
CA ASP A 133 3.48 -3.42 -7.63
C ASP A 133 4.38 -4.29 -6.73
N PHE A 134 4.67 -3.83 -5.50
CA PHE A 134 5.42 -4.59 -4.52
C PHE A 134 4.48 -5.46 -3.68
N ARG A 135 3.83 -6.42 -4.34
CA ARG A 135 2.78 -7.27 -3.77
C ARG A 135 3.24 -8.02 -2.52
N GLY A 136 4.52 -8.34 -2.41
CA GLY A 136 5.12 -9.02 -1.26
C GLY A 136 5.02 -8.27 0.06
N VAL A 137 4.95 -6.93 0.03
CA VAL A 137 4.84 -6.06 1.21
C VAL A 137 3.46 -5.39 1.34
N SER A 138 2.49 -5.77 0.52
CA SER A 138 1.13 -5.23 0.60
C SER A 138 0.49 -5.56 1.96
N TYR A 139 -0.04 -4.52 2.62
CA TYR A 139 -0.71 -4.61 3.92
C TYR A 139 -1.77 -5.74 3.98
N ALA A 140 -2.46 -5.97 2.86
CA ALA A 140 -3.59 -6.87 2.77
C ALA A 140 -3.17 -8.34 2.83
N ILE A 141 -2.25 -8.79 1.96
CA ILE A 141 -1.90 -10.22 1.86
C ILE A 141 -0.43 -10.50 1.54
N GLY A 142 0.46 -9.52 1.72
CA GLY A 142 1.90 -9.70 1.52
C GLY A 142 2.47 -10.87 2.33
N GLY A 143 3.47 -11.53 1.79
CA GLY A 143 4.08 -12.73 2.36
C GLY A 143 5.60 -12.70 2.37
N ASP A 144 6.23 -11.61 1.95
CA ASP A 144 7.70 -11.51 1.95
C ASP A 144 8.24 -11.53 3.37
N GLY A 145 9.35 -12.22 3.60
CA GLY A 145 10.05 -12.23 4.89
C GLY A 145 9.21 -12.73 6.08
N PRO A 146 9.77 -12.74 7.30
CA PRO A 146 9.02 -12.96 8.54
C PRO A 146 8.29 -11.68 9.02
N VAL A 147 7.33 -11.84 9.94
CA VAL A 147 6.44 -10.74 10.42
C VAL A 147 7.18 -9.58 11.10
N ASP A 148 8.34 -9.85 11.71
CA ASP A 148 9.22 -8.87 12.36
C ASP A 148 10.03 -8.03 11.37
N LYS A 149 10.00 -8.39 10.07
CA LYS A 149 10.64 -7.63 8.99
C LYS A 149 9.64 -7.01 8.03
N VAL A 150 8.55 -7.72 7.74
CA VAL A 150 7.51 -7.30 6.81
C VAL A 150 6.17 -7.56 7.50
N LEU A 151 5.63 -6.51 8.10
CA LEU A 151 4.38 -6.58 8.83
C LEU A 151 3.21 -6.40 7.87
N THR A 152 2.46 -7.47 7.64
CA THR A 152 1.25 -7.48 6.79
C THR A 152 0.21 -8.38 7.46
N LEU A 153 -1.07 -8.28 7.08
CA LEU A 153 -2.07 -9.24 7.56
C LEU A 153 -1.67 -10.68 7.17
N GLY A 154 -1.07 -10.87 5.99
CA GLY A 154 -0.57 -12.16 5.54
C GLY A 154 0.53 -12.74 6.44
N THR A 155 1.53 -11.95 6.81
CA THR A 155 2.61 -12.40 7.70
C THR A 155 2.15 -12.61 9.14
N ILE A 156 1.18 -11.83 9.64
CA ILE A 156 0.50 -12.04 10.93
C ILE A 156 -0.24 -13.38 10.93
N LEU A 157 -1.13 -13.61 9.96
CA LEU A 157 -1.93 -14.85 9.88
C LEU A 157 -1.04 -16.09 9.70
N ARG A 158 0.10 -15.96 9.03
CA ARG A 158 1.08 -17.04 8.91
C ARG A 158 1.71 -17.44 10.26
N LYS A 159 1.71 -16.57 11.28
CA LYS A 159 2.12 -16.96 12.64
C LYS A 159 1.13 -17.96 13.24
N TYR A 160 -0.17 -17.78 13.01
CA TYR A 160 -1.22 -18.69 13.48
C TYR A 160 -1.37 -19.95 12.62
N ASN A 161 -1.19 -19.83 11.30
CA ASN A 161 -1.22 -20.95 10.37
C ASN A 161 -0.04 -20.87 9.38
N PRO A 162 1.08 -21.57 9.66
CA PRO A 162 2.24 -21.58 8.78
C PRO A 162 1.97 -22.12 7.37
N ASP A 163 0.89 -22.90 7.19
CA ASP A 163 0.49 -23.51 5.91
C ASP A 163 -0.46 -22.64 5.09
N ILE A 164 -0.79 -21.42 5.55
CA ILE A 164 -1.69 -20.49 4.86
C ILE A 164 -1.31 -20.30 3.38
N LYS A 165 -2.30 -20.30 2.50
CA LYS A 165 -2.13 -20.18 1.05
C LYS A 165 -2.61 -18.82 0.55
N GLY A 166 -2.02 -18.39 -0.57
CA GLY A 166 -2.46 -17.21 -1.33
C GLY A 166 -1.69 -15.93 -1.08
N LEU A 167 -0.78 -15.90 -0.09
CA LEU A 167 0.05 -14.74 0.20
C LEU A 167 0.89 -14.34 -1.00
N SER A 168 0.90 -13.05 -1.36
CA SER A 168 1.69 -12.53 -2.47
C SER A 168 3.16 -12.33 -2.10
N THR A 169 4.07 -12.44 -3.07
CA THR A 169 5.52 -12.31 -2.87
C THR A 169 6.18 -11.46 -3.95
N GLY A 170 7.27 -10.80 -3.59
CA GLY A 170 8.09 -10.00 -4.48
C GLY A 170 7.33 -8.85 -5.16
N LYS A 171 7.81 -8.50 -6.36
CA LYS A 171 7.23 -7.44 -7.20
C LYS A 171 6.70 -8.01 -8.52
N GLY A 172 5.64 -7.42 -9.05
CA GLY A 172 5.06 -7.80 -10.34
C GLY A 172 3.57 -7.49 -10.42
N ASP A 173 3.04 -7.48 -11.65
CA ASP A 173 1.62 -7.26 -11.91
C ASP A 173 0.73 -8.45 -11.48
N ILE A 174 -0.58 -8.36 -11.73
CA ILE A 174 -1.55 -9.41 -11.39
C ILE A 174 -1.26 -10.77 -12.06
N ASN A 175 -0.54 -10.78 -13.18
CA ASN A 175 -0.22 -12.00 -13.93
C ASN A 175 1.12 -12.62 -13.50
N SER A 176 1.88 -11.91 -12.67
CA SER A 176 3.19 -12.35 -12.21
C SER A 176 3.05 -13.54 -11.25
N ALA A 177 4.01 -14.47 -11.30
CA ALA A 177 3.97 -15.69 -10.47
C ALA A 177 3.85 -15.41 -8.97
N GLY A 178 4.45 -14.31 -8.49
CA GLY A 178 4.37 -13.86 -7.10
C GLY A 178 3.05 -13.20 -6.70
N ALA A 179 2.13 -12.94 -7.64
CA ALA A 179 0.84 -12.33 -7.33
C ALA A 179 -0.06 -13.26 -6.48
N HIS A 180 0.05 -14.58 -6.67
CA HIS A 180 -0.75 -15.58 -5.97
C HIS A 180 -2.25 -15.23 -5.95
N LEU A 181 -2.85 -14.95 -4.78
CA LEU A 181 -4.25 -14.53 -4.67
C LEU A 181 -4.43 -13.02 -4.43
N ASN A 182 -3.38 -12.23 -4.63
CA ASN A 182 -3.50 -10.78 -4.73
C ASN A 182 -3.92 -10.45 -6.15
N LEU A 183 -5.22 -10.31 -6.36
CA LEU A 183 -5.83 -9.98 -7.64
C LEU A 183 -6.14 -8.47 -7.74
N ALA A 184 -5.49 -7.65 -6.92
CA ALA A 184 -5.58 -6.21 -7.05
C ALA A 184 -4.88 -5.73 -8.34
N VAL A 185 -5.47 -4.72 -8.97
CA VAL A 185 -5.02 -4.20 -10.26
C VAL A 185 -4.75 -2.70 -10.12
N THR A 186 -3.49 -2.31 -10.27
CA THR A 186 -3.12 -0.89 -10.32
C THR A 186 -3.85 -0.17 -11.44
N GLY A 187 -4.35 1.02 -11.14
CA GLY A 187 -5.17 1.81 -12.08
C GLY A 187 -6.60 1.31 -12.23
N ALA A 188 -6.98 0.20 -11.59
CA ALA A 188 -8.38 -0.14 -11.45
C ALA A 188 -9.06 0.90 -10.58
N ILE A 189 -10.20 1.34 -11.07
CA ILE A 189 -11.18 2.11 -10.31
C ILE A 189 -12.34 1.19 -10.01
N ILE A 190 -13.05 1.43 -8.90
CA ILE A 190 -14.38 0.85 -8.72
C ILE A 190 -15.19 1.23 -9.96
N GLN A 191 -15.70 0.21 -10.66
CA GLN A 191 -16.45 0.42 -11.89
C GLN A 191 -17.61 1.41 -11.65
N ASP A 192 -17.82 2.31 -12.61
CA ASP A 192 -18.96 3.25 -12.65
C ASP A 192 -18.95 4.41 -11.64
N ILE A 193 -17.86 4.65 -10.89
CA ILE A 193 -17.74 5.88 -10.06
C ILE A 193 -18.01 7.16 -10.86
N PRO A 194 -17.46 7.35 -12.09
CA PRO A 194 -17.78 8.53 -12.89
C PRO A 194 -19.28 8.71 -13.15
N SER A 195 -20.02 7.64 -13.46
CA SER A 195 -21.47 7.74 -13.64
C SER A 195 -22.22 7.98 -12.33
N GLN A 196 -21.75 7.40 -11.22
CA GLN A 196 -22.32 7.63 -9.89
C GLN A 196 -22.13 9.08 -9.44
N VAL A 197 -20.92 9.65 -9.64
CA VAL A 197 -20.62 11.06 -9.37
C VAL A 197 -21.44 11.98 -10.29
N ASN A 198 -21.54 11.66 -11.59
CA ASN A 198 -22.38 12.43 -12.52
C ASN A 198 -23.86 12.38 -12.15
N ASN A 199 -24.37 11.22 -11.72
CA ASN A 199 -25.74 11.08 -11.22
C ASN A 199 -25.97 11.83 -9.91
N PHE A 200 -25.00 11.79 -8.99
CA PHE A 200 -25.02 12.55 -7.75
C PHE A 200 -25.09 14.06 -8.03
N ILE A 201 -24.19 14.60 -8.87
CA ILE A 201 -24.18 16.00 -9.29
C ILE A 201 -25.52 16.39 -9.93
N LYS A 202 -26.04 15.56 -10.84
CA LYS A 202 -27.33 15.80 -11.50
C LYS A 202 -28.48 15.87 -10.51
N ARG A 203 -28.48 15.01 -9.48
CA ARG A 203 -29.52 14.99 -8.43
C ARG A 203 -29.39 16.16 -7.47
N VAL A 204 -28.19 16.51 -7.02
CA VAL A 204 -27.96 17.68 -6.14
C VAL A 204 -28.44 18.96 -6.83
N LYS A 205 -28.14 19.14 -8.12
CA LYS A 205 -28.63 20.28 -8.92
C LYS A 205 -30.16 20.28 -9.12
N GLY A 206 -30.80 19.12 -9.03
CA GLY A 206 -32.23 18.94 -9.28
C GLY A 206 -33.11 18.93 -8.02
N THR A 207 -32.52 18.90 -6.82
CA THR A 207 -33.24 18.86 -5.55
C THR A 207 -33.61 20.28 -5.11
N PRO A 208 -34.91 20.64 -5.01
CA PRO A 208 -35.32 21.96 -4.55
C PRO A 208 -34.84 22.22 -3.11
N GLY A 209 -34.23 23.39 -2.88
CA GLY A 209 -33.76 23.80 -1.56
C GLY A 209 -32.29 23.51 -1.26
N ILE A 210 -31.53 22.93 -2.21
CA ILE A 210 -30.07 22.86 -2.16
C ILE A 210 -29.48 23.95 -3.06
N ASP A 211 -28.61 24.80 -2.51
CA ASP A 211 -27.77 25.73 -3.26
C ASP A 211 -26.50 25.00 -3.74
N TYR A 212 -26.51 24.60 -5.01
CA TYR A 212 -25.39 23.86 -5.59
C TYR A 212 -24.07 24.63 -5.57
N ASP A 213 -24.06 25.96 -5.50
CA ASP A 213 -22.81 26.72 -5.51
C ASP A 213 -22.31 27.00 -4.10
N ASN A 214 -23.20 27.14 -3.11
CA ASN A 214 -22.85 27.61 -1.77
C ASN A 214 -22.98 26.57 -0.64
N ASP A 215 -23.76 25.49 -0.81
CA ASP A 215 -23.92 24.49 0.25
C ASP A 215 -22.71 23.56 0.34
N TRP A 216 -22.24 23.19 1.54
CA TRP A 216 -21.19 22.19 1.67
C TRP A 216 -21.72 20.79 1.30
N LYS A 217 -21.03 20.08 0.39
CA LYS A 217 -21.38 18.70 -0.01
C LYS A 217 -20.36 17.73 0.60
N ALA A 218 -20.83 16.78 1.40
CA ALA A 218 -20.04 15.66 1.88
C ALA A 218 -20.48 14.38 1.17
N HIS A 219 -19.53 13.55 0.72
CA HIS A 219 -19.78 12.25 0.12
C HIS A 219 -19.12 11.16 0.97
N GLY A 220 -19.92 10.45 1.76
CA GLY A 220 -19.50 9.27 2.56
C GLY A 220 -19.99 7.94 1.98
N GLY A 221 -20.23 7.85 0.67
CA GLY A 221 -21.05 6.78 0.08
C GLY A 221 -20.43 5.38 0.05
N TYR A 222 -19.10 5.26 -0.05
CA TYR A 222 -18.46 3.96 -0.28
C TYR A 222 -18.50 3.07 0.97
N PHE A 223 -18.02 3.59 2.11
CA PHE A 223 -18.05 2.85 3.37
C PHE A 223 -19.49 2.58 3.84
N GLU A 224 -20.41 3.54 3.65
CA GLU A 224 -21.83 3.33 3.96
C GLU A 224 -22.50 2.27 3.09
N GLU A 225 -22.16 2.19 1.80
CA GLU A 225 -22.65 1.14 0.92
C GLU A 225 -22.06 -0.24 1.27
N LEU A 226 -20.77 -0.31 1.63
CA LEU A 226 -20.16 -1.53 2.15
C LEU A 226 -20.84 -1.99 3.45
N LYS A 227 -21.08 -1.06 4.39
CA LYS A 227 -21.82 -1.32 5.64
C LYS A 227 -23.24 -1.81 5.35
N ARG A 228 -23.92 -1.21 4.37
CA ARG A 228 -25.26 -1.62 3.93
C ARG A 228 -25.25 -3.02 3.33
N VAL A 229 -24.31 -3.33 2.42
CA VAL A 229 -24.19 -4.63 1.77
C VAL A 229 -23.88 -5.71 2.79
N ALA A 230 -22.90 -5.50 3.69
CA ALA A 230 -22.62 -6.39 4.81
C ALA A 230 -23.85 -6.57 5.73
N GLY A 231 -24.65 -5.52 5.87
CA GLY A 231 -25.88 -5.46 6.65
C GLY A 231 -27.05 -6.29 6.11
N LEU A 232 -27.01 -6.77 4.86
CA LEU A 232 -28.12 -7.45 4.21
C LEU A 232 -28.42 -8.80 4.86
N ASP A 233 -29.71 -9.09 5.10
CA ASP A 233 -30.18 -10.33 5.74
C ASP A 233 -29.67 -11.60 5.04
N LYS A 234 -29.54 -11.57 3.72
CA LYS A 234 -29.01 -12.70 2.92
C LYS A 234 -27.58 -13.10 3.30
N TYR A 235 -26.78 -12.19 3.88
CA TYR A 235 -25.44 -12.48 4.37
C TYR A 235 -25.46 -12.77 5.87
N LYS A 236 -26.22 -12.00 6.67
CA LYS A 236 -26.35 -12.23 8.13
C LYS A 236 -26.93 -13.61 8.49
N ALA A 237 -27.81 -14.13 7.65
CA ALA A 237 -28.46 -15.43 7.87
C ALA A 237 -27.56 -16.63 7.54
N ARG A 238 -26.37 -16.42 6.97
CA ARG A 238 -25.46 -17.50 6.60
C ARG A 238 -24.63 -17.92 7.80
N GLU A 239 -24.39 -19.23 7.89
CA GLU A 239 -23.43 -19.78 8.84
C GLU A 239 -22.08 -20.00 8.17
N ASP A 240 -22.04 -20.38 6.91
CA ASP A 240 -20.82 -20.73 6.16
C ASP A 240 -20.10 -19.54 5.50
N PHE A 241 -20.64 -18.33 5.64
CA PHE A 241 -20.14 -17.13 4.98
C PHE A 241 -20.44 -15.89 5.81
N ALA A 242 -19.48 -14.97 5.88
CA ALA A 242 -19.66 -13.67 6.52
C ALA A 242 -19.07 -12.55 5.66
N VAL A 243 -19.66 -11.36 5.77
CA VAL A 243 -19.15 -10.12 5.17
C VAL A 243 -18.95 -9.14 6.31
N VAL A 244 -17.70 -8.78 6.58
CA VAL A 244 -17.33 -7.88 7.68
C VAL A 244 -16.63 -6.67 7.10
N VAL A 245 -17.11 -5.48 7.44
CA VAL A 245 -16.46 -4.23 7.03
C VAL A 245 -15.33 -3.93 8.02
N GLN A 246 -14.16 -3.60 7.49
CA GLN A 246 -13.01 -3.11 8.26
C GLN A 246 -12.77 -1.63 7.88
N PRO A 247 -13.32 -0.67 8.65
CA PRO A 247 -13.34 0.74 8.28
C PRO A 247 -12.07 1.50 8.66
N PHE A 248 -10.97 0.83 9.01
CA PHE A 248 -9.73 1.45 9.53
C PHE A 248 -9.07 2.49 8.61
N LEU A 249 -9.50 2.61 7.35
CA LEU A 249 -9.06 3.66 6.41
C LEU A 249 -10.09 4.79 6.20
N GLU A 250 -11.25 4.75 6.86
CA GLU A 250 -12.37 5.68 6.64
C GLU A 250 -12.00 7.12 7.05
N ASP A 251 -11.42 7.29 8.23
CA ASP A 251 -11.02 8.60 8.80
C ASP A 251 -9.49 8.76 8.87
N THR A 252 -8.75 7.80 8.33
CA THR A 252 -7.29 7.76 8.36
C THR A 252 -6.67 8.94 7.61
N GLN A 253 -5.75 9.62 8.28
CA GLN A 253 -4.92 10.68 7.69
C GLN A 253 -3.45 10.31 7.78
N ILE A 254 -2.64 10.86 6.86
CA ILE A 254 -1.19 10.75 6.94
C ILE A 254 -0.72 11.49 8.20
N PRO A 255 0.13 10.87 9.04
CA PRO A 255 0.63 11.50 10.25
C PRO A 255 1.33 12.81 9.96
N THR A 256 1.25 13.76 10.88
CA THR A 256 1.93 15.05 10.77
C THR A 256 3.23 15.00 11.56
N GLY A 257 4.33 15.43 10.94
CA GLY A 257 5.63 15.60 11.59
C GLY A 257 5.63 16.75 12.60
N SER A 258 6.73 16.87 13.36
CA SER A 258 6.91 17.93 14.36
C SER A 258 6.88 19.35 13.80
N ASP A 259 7.06 19.51 12.49
CA ASP A 259 7.04 20.78 11.77
C ASP A 259 5.62 21.17 11.26
N GLY A 260 4.61 20.35 11.55
CA GLY A 260 3.24 20.59 11.11
C GLY A 260 2.93 20.19 9.67
N LYS A 261 3.87 19.53 8.97
CA LYS A 261 3.66 19.00 7.61
C LYS A 261 3.38 17.50 7.64
N PRO A 262 2.71 16.93 6.62
CA PRO A 262 2.57 15.49 6.49
C PRO A 262 3.94 14.80 6.50
N ASP A 263 4.06 13.74 7.30
CA ASP A 263 5.24 12.88 7.33
C ASP A 263 5.27 12.05 6.03
N THR A 264 6.07 12.53 5.07
CA THR A 264 6.22 11.92 3.75
C THR A 264 6.86 10.54 3.79
N SER A 265 7.42 10.10 4.92
CA SER A 265 7.94 8.73 5.05
C SER A 265 6.85 7.65 4.97
N TYR A 266 5.57 8.02 5.14
CA TYR A 266 4.41 7.15 4.92
C TYR A 266 3.96 7.10 3.45
N LEU A 267 4.57 7.89 2.57
CA LEU A 267 4.15 8.01 1.17
C LEU A 267 5.25 7.50 0.24
N ALA A 268 4.82 6.89 -0.86
CA ALA A 268 5.67 6.61 -2.01
C ALA A 268 6.13 7.93 -2.67
N PRO A 269 7.10 7.90 -3.62
CA PRO A 269 7.64 9.10 -4.24
C PRO A 269 6.61 10.01 -4.94
N ASP A 270 5.43 9.50 -5.28
CA ASP A 270 4.34 10.30 -5.86
C ASP A 270 3.48 11.05 -4.83
N CYS A 271 3.82 10.96 -3.55
CA CYS A 271 3.11 11.59 -2.44
C CYS A 271 1.64 11.17 -2.29
N PHE A 272 1.28 10.01 -2.84
CA PHE A 272 -0.10 9.52 -2.83
C PHE A 272 -0.19 8.08 -2.35
N HIS A 273 0.56 7.16 -2.96
CA HIS A 273 0.51 5.77 -2.56
C HIS A 273 1.24 5.55 -1.23
N PHE A 274 0.87 4.49 -0.52
CA PHE A 274 1.52 4.11 0.73
C PHE A 274 2.96 3.65 0.46
N SER A 275 3.90 4.14 1.27
CA SER A 275 5.21 3.51 1.39
C SER A 275 5.09 2.18 2.13
N GLU A 276 6.17 1.40 2.21
CA GLU A 276 6.24 0.20 3.05
C GLU A 276 5.87 0.51 4.50
N LYS A 277 6.32 1.65 5.05
CA LYS A 277 5.99 2.08 6.41
C LYS A 277 4.47 2.23 6.60
N ALA A 278 3.78 2.79 5.61
CA ALA A 278 2.33 2.86 5.62
C ALA A 278 1.65 1.53 5.31
N HIS A 279 2.24 0.63 4.54
CA HIS A 279 1.70 -0.72 4.45
C HIS A 279 1.76 -1.47 5.78
N GLN A 280 2.84 -1.29 6.55
CA GLN A 280 3.00 -1.94 7.85
C GLN A 280 1.99 -1.42 8.88
N ALA A 281 1.83 -0.10 9.02
CA ALA A 281 0.83 0.44 9.94
C ALA A 281 -0.61 0.09 9.49
N ALA A 282 -0.88 0.03 8.17
CA ALA A 282 -2.20 -0.35 7.66
C ALA A 282 -2.52 -1.82 7.95
N ALA A 283 -1.49 -2.67 7.97
CA ALA A 283 -1.64 -4.07 8.31
C ALA A 283 -2.03 -4.27 9.78
N VAL A 284 -1.44 -3.49 10.69
CA VAL A 284 -1.80 -3.54 12.11
C VAL A 284 -3.22 -3.03 12.30
N GLY A 285 -3.56 -1.87 11.75
CA GLY A 285 -4.92 -1.32 11.82
C GLY A 285 -5.97 -2.30 11.27
N LEU A 286 -5.67 -2.97 10.14
CA LEU A 286 -6.54 -4.02 9.58
C LEU A 286 -6.65 -5.24 10.51
N TRP A 287 -5.54 -5.73 11.04
CA TRP A 287 -5.53 -6.89 11.93
C TRP A 287 -6.31 -6.64 13.22
N ASN A 288 -6.02 -5.52 13.90
CA ASN A 288 -6.70 -5.12 15.13
C ASN A 288 -8.21 -5.00 14.86
N ASN A 289 -8.60 -4.36 13.75
CA ASN A 289 -10.00 -4.30 13.32
C ASN A 289 -10.62 -5.68 13.07
N ILE A 290 -9.89 -6.65 12.50
CA ILE A 290 -10.41 -7.99 12.25
C ILE A 290 -10.78 -8.69 13.57
N ILE A 291 -10.01 -8.52 14.63
CA ILE A 291 -10.21 -9.24 15.90
C ILE A 291 -11.08 -8.48 16.91
N GLU A 292 -11.17 -7.15 16.82
CA GLU A 292 -11.98 -6.32 17.72
C GLU A 292 -13.47 -6.36 17.36
N GLN A 293 -14.36 -6.27 18.35
CA GLN A 293 -15.80 -6.11 18.09
C GLN A 293 -16.13 -4.68 17.64
N ASP A 294 -15.57 -3.69 18.33
CA ASP A 294 -15.74 -2.28 18.03
C ASP A 294 -14.71 -1.85 16.98
N LYS A 295 -15.18 -1.74 15.73
CA LYS A 295 -14.31 -1.43 14.59
C LYS A 295 -13.82 0.03 14.66
N GLN A 296 -12.52 0.23 14.44
CA GLN A 296 -11.92 1.57 14.37
C GLN A 296 -11.99 2.12 12.95
N THR A 297 -12.22 3.42 12.81
CA THR A 297 -12.24 4.11 11.50
C THR A 297 -10.88 4.68 11.10
N VAL A 298 -9.92 4.67 12.03
CA VAL A 298 -8.55 5.17 11.85
C VAL A 298 -7.54 4.08 12.14
N TRP A 299 -6.42 4.12 11.44
CA TRP A 299 -5.18 3.47 11.86
C TRP A 299 -4.42 4.38 12.83
N VAL A 300 -3.56 3.78 13.66
CA VAL A 300 -2.67 4.57 14.51
C VAL A 300 -1.23 4.09 14.28
N PRO A 301 -0.37 4.91 13.65
CA PRO A 301 1.00 4.48 13.40
C PRO A 301 1.74 4.14 14.70
N GLY A 302 2.40 2.98 14.70
CA GLY A 302 3.09 2.45 15.88
C GLY A 302 2.16 1.83 16.93
N GLU A 303 0.87 1.67 16.64
CA GLU A 303 -0.02 0.89 17.51
C GLU A 303 0.48 -0.57 17.62
N PRO A 304 0.35 -1.19 18.81
CA PRO A 304 0.75 -2.58 18.99
C PRO A 304 -0.17 -3.53 18.24
N ILE A 305 0.36 -4.70 17.88
CA ILE A 305 -0.45 -5.82 17.40
C ILE A 305 -1.28 -6.34 18.58
N GLU A 306 -2.60 -6.26 18.46
CA GLU A 306 -3.52 -6.81 19.45
C GLU A 306 -3.57 -8.34 19.35
N CYS A 307 -3.68 -9.01 20.51
CA CYS A 307 -3.51 -10.45 20.62
C CYS A 307 -4.80 -11.16 21.04
N PRO A 308 -5.47 -11.90 20.14
CA PRO A 308 -6.59 -12.73 20.51
C PRO A 308 -6.13 -13.89 21.40
N ALA A 309 -6.88 -14.19 22.46
CA ALA A 309 -6.61 -15.34 23.32
C ALA A 309 -6.96 -16.66 22.61
N ASN A 310 -6.41 -17.77 23.12
CA ASN A 310 -6.77 -19.09 22.61
C ASN A 310 -8.24 -19.39 22.92
N GLY A 311 -9.06 -19.44 21.87
CA GLY A 311 -10.51 -19.66 21.96
C GLY A 311 -11.33 -18.47 21.49
N ASP A 312 -10.71 -17.29 21.35
CA ASP A 312 -11.36 -16.12 20.78
C ASP A 312 -11.71 -16.38 19.31
N VAL A 313 -12.93 -16.01 18.95
CA VAL A 313 -13.46 -16.11 17.59
C VAL A 313 -13.45 -14.72 16.95
N LEU A 314 -13.25 -14.69 15.64
CA LEU A 314 -13.31 -13.46 14.86
C LEU A 314 -14.73 -12.89 14.89
N PRO A 315 -14.92 -11.59 15.19
CA PRO A 315 -16.22 -10.95 15.09
C PRO A 315 -16.71 -10.91 13.64
N THR A 316 -17.81 -11.61 13.36
CA THR A 316 -18.42 -11.74 12.02
C THR A 316 -19.92 -11.53 12.01
#